data_AF-A0A2K2DMB4-F1
#
_entry.id   AF-A0A2K2DMB4-F1
#
_cell.length_a   1.000
_cell.length_b   1.000
_cell.length_c   1.000
_cell.angle_alpha   90.00
_cell.angle_beta   90.00
_cell.angle_gamma   90.00
#
_symmetry.space_group_name_H-M   'P 1'
#
loop_
_entity.id
_entity.type
_entity.pdbx_description
1 polymer ?
#
loop_
_entity_poly.entity_id
_entity_poly.type
_entity_poly.pdbx_seq_one_letter_code
_entity_poly.pdbx_strand_id
1 'polypeptide(L)'
;MSWKIPSNQPFTCFVRRSWVLFTCTGMTLSDDMLFQRRRILTSARLVMVFNEKRTRDDNLTIVLRILGYDDDHLGFIELYDKDIVVVVSRQMP
;
A
#
# COMPACT_ATOMS: atom_id res chain seq x y z
N MET A 1 -16.21 8.65 -12.59
CA MET A 1 -16.85 8.36 -11.28
C MET A 1 -15.75 8.23 -10.25
N SER A 2 -15.76 9.05 -9.19
CA SER A 2 -14.81 8.95 -8.09
C SER A 2 -15.27 7.84 -7.15
N TRP A 3 -14.58 6.70 -7.18
CA TRP A 3 -14.81 5.59 -6.26
C TRP A 3 -14.36 6.00 -4.85
N LYS A 4 -15.32 6.19 -3.94
CA LYS A 4 -15.06 6.39 -2.51
C LYS A 4 -14.98 5.02 -1.85
N ILE A 5 -13.78 4.62 -1.43
CA ILE A 5 -13.61 3.46 -0.56
C ILE A 5 -13.79 3.96 0.88
N PRO A 6 -14.73 3.42 1.66
CA PRO A 6 -14.93 3.84 3.04
C PRO A 6 -13.65 3.70 3.89
N SER A 7 -13.50 4.61 4.85
CA SER A 7 -12.55 4.46 5.95
C SER A 7 -12.81 3.14 6.69
N ASN A 8 -11.77 2.52 7.26
CA ASN A 8 -11.82 1.22 7.92
C ASN A 8 -12.14 0.02 7.01
N GLN A 9 -11.99 0.16 5.69
CA GLN A 9 -12.07 -0.98 4.79
C GLN A 9 -10.75 -1.78 4.87
N PRO A 10 -10.78 -3.12 4.92
CA PRO A 10 -9.57 -3.93 4.91
C PRO A 10 -8.93 -3.99 3.51
N PHE A 11 -7.60 -4.00 3.50
CA PHE A 11 -6.77 -4.07 2.30
C PHE A 11 -5.74 -5.18 2.43
N THR A 12 -5.27 -5.67 1.29
CA THR A 12 -4.07 -6.48 1.21
C THR A 12 -2.97 -5.70 0.50
N CYS A 13 -1.83 -5.60 1.16
CA CYS A 13 -0.63 -4.94 0.67
C CYS A 13 0.39 -6.01 0.27
N PHE A 14 1.02 -5.83 -0.88
CA PHE A 14 2.00 -6.77 -1.40
C PHE A 14 3.24 -6.04 -1.89
N VAL A 15 4.40 -6.61 -1.67
CA VAL A 15 5.63 -6.22 -2.35
C VAL A 15 5.86 -7.21 -3.49
N ARG A 16 5.93 -6.71 -4.74
CA ARG A 16 6.12 -7.56 -5.91
C ARG A 16 7.14 -6.99 -6.89
N ARG A 17 7.75 -7.90 -7.65
CA ARG A 17 8.46 -7.63 -8.92
C ARG A 17 7.69 -8.36 -10.04
N SER A 18 8.18 -9.51 -10.50
CA SER A 18 7.45 -10.46 -11.37
C SER A 18 6.56 -11.44 -10.60
N TRP A 19 6.84 -11.63 -9.32
CA TRP A 19 6.10 -12.48 -8.37
C TRP A 19 5.98 -11.77 -7.02
N VAL A 20 5.02 -12.21 -6.19
CA VAL A 20 4.81 -11.67 -4.84
C VAL A 20 5.94 -12.13 -3.92
N LEU A 21 6.64 -11.17 -3.32
CA LEU A 21 7.74 -11.43 -2.39
C LEU A 21 7.28 -11.36 -0.94
N PHE A 22 6.26 -10.56 -0.67
CA PHE A 22 5.68 -10.40 0.66
C PHE A 22 4.22 -9.94 0.56
N THR A 23 3.42 -10.36 1.52
CA THR A 23 1.99 -10.09 1.64
C THR A 23 1.67 -9.74 3.09
N CYS A 24 0.90 -8.68 3.31
CA CYS A 24 0.34 -8.34 4.60
C CYS A 24 -1.02 -7.66 4.44
N THR A 25 -1.81 -7.63 5.50
CA THR A 25 -3.08 -6.91 5.52
C THR A 25 -2.91 -5.52 6.14
N GLY A 26 -3.87 -4.65 5.87
CA GLY A 26 -3.91 -3.30 6.42
C GLY A 26 -5.33 -2.74 6.46
N MET A 27 -5.44 -1.52 6.96
CA MET A 27 -6.70 -0.81 7.10
C MET A 27 -6.56 0.64 6.61
N THR A 28 -7.59 1.16 5.96
CA THR A 28 -7.65 2.60 5.61
C THR A 28 -7.88 3.45 6.84
N LEU A 29 -7.04 4.47 7.02
CA LEU A 29 -7.15 5.42 8.13
C LEU A 29 -8.09 6.58 7.78
N SER A 30 -7.86 7.21 6.62
CA SER A 30 -8.63 8.36 6.16
C SER A 30 -8.16 8.76 4.77
N ASP A 31 -9.09 9.22 3.93
CA ASP A 31 -8.74 9.85 2.66
C ASP A 31 -8.26 11.28 2.90
N ASP A 32 -7.06 11.56 2.41
CA ASP A 32 -6.61 12.93 2.25
C ASP A 32 -7.23 13.51 0.98
N MET A 33 -8.43 14.06 1.14
CA MET A 33 -9.24 14.60 0.05
C MET A 33 -8.56 15.75 -0.70
N LEU A 34 -7.63 16.46 -0.05
CA LEU A 34 -6.88 17.56 -0.66
C LEU A 34 -5.85 17.05 -1.66
N PHE A 35 -5.25 15.88 -1.39
CA PHE A 35 -4.19 15.31 -2.22
C PHE A 35 -4.62 14.07 -3.01
N GLN A 36 -5.88 13.65 -2.90
CA GLN A 36 -6.40 12.39 -3.48
C GLN A 36 -5.52 11.18 -3.09
N ARG A 37 -5.03 11.19 -1.85
CA ARG A 37 -4.14 10.16 -1.30
C ARG A 37 -4.91 9.33 -0.30
N ARG A 38 -4.85 8.01 -0.44
CA ARG A 38 -5.44 7.09 0.54
C ARG A 38 -4.37 6.60 1.48
N ARG A 39 -4.51 6.83 2.79
CA ARG A 39 -3.54 6.39 3.80
C ARG A 39 -3.94 5.04 4.36
N ILE A 40 -3.03 4.08 4.31
CA ILE A 40 -3.25 2.70 4.76
C ILE A 40 -2.27 2.38 5.88
N LEU A 41 -2.79 1.94 7.01
CA LEU A 41 -2.03 1.38 8.12
C LEU A 41 -1.70 -0.08 7.82
N THR A 42 -0.43 -0.46 7.82
CA THR A 42 -0.02 -1.87 7.70
C THR A 42 1.28 -2.15 8.47
N SER A 43 1.76 -3.39 8.43
CA SER A 43 2.93 -3.84 9.19
C SER A 43 4.22 -3.19 8.70
N ALA A 44 5.05 -2.70 9.63
CA ALA A 44 6.41 -2.22 9.32
C ALA A 44 7.29 -3.28 8.62
N ARG A 45 6.94 -4.58 8.74
CA ARG A 45 7.65 -5.65 8.03
C ARG A 45 7.60 -5.49 6.51
N LEU A 46 6.54 -4.87 5.98
CA LEU A 46 6.45 -4.53 4.56
C LEU A 46 7.60 -3.61 4.13
N VAL A 47 7.92 -2.60 4.93
CA VAL A 47 9.03 -1.66 4.67
C VAL A 47 10.37 -2.35 4.79
N MET A 48 10.55 -3.19 5.81
CA MET A 48 11.79 -3.94 5.97
C MET A 48 12.09 -4.80 4.75
N VAL A 49 11.09 -5.55 4.27
CA VAL A 49 11.25 -6.38 3.07
C VAL A 49 11.46 -5.52 1.84
N PHE A 50 10.69 -4.45 1.67
CA PHE A 50 10.85 -3.54 0.54
C PHE A 50 12.28 -2.96 0.49
N ASN A 51 12.79 -2.45 1.60
CA ASN A 51 14.14 -1.87 1.67
C ASN A 51 15.23 -2.93 1.46
N GLU A 52 15.12 -4.11 2.08
CA GLU A 52 16.07 -5.21 1.90
C GLU A 52 16.19 -5.64 0.44
N LYS A 53 15.05 -5.70 -0.27
CA LYS A 53 15.01 -6.13 -1.67
C LYS A 53 15.35 -4.99 -2.63
N ARG A 54 15.03 -3.73 -2.29
CA ARG A 54 15.31 -2.55 -3.12
C ARG A 54 16.79 -2.36 -3.41
N THR A 55 17.67 -2.68 -2.45
CA THR A 55 19.12 -2.63 -2.66
C THR A 55 19.60 -3.56 -3.79
N ARG A 56 18.79 -4.55 -4.19
CA ARG A 56 19.11 -5.53 -5.24
C ARG A 56 18.29 -5.35 -6.53
N ASP A 57 17.27 -4.49 -6.53
CA ASP A 57 16.31 -4.40 -7.61
C ASP A 57 15.52 -3.07 -7.59
N ASP A 58 15.68 -2.28 -8.65
CA ASP A 58 14.98 -1.00 -8.79
C ASP A 58 13.53 -1.16 -9.28
N ASN A 59 13.10 -2.36 -9.69
CA ASN A 59 11.74 -2.61 -10.21
C ASN A 59 10.74 -3.08 -9.13
N LEU A 60 11.08 -2.92 -7.86
CA LEU A 60 10.19 -3.29 -6.76
C LEU A 60 9.02 -2.33 -6.63
N THR A 61 7.83 -2.91 -6.57
CA THR A 61 6.59 -2.15 -6.43
C THR A 61 5.82 -2.62 -5.20
N ILE A 62 5.16 -1.66 -4.56
CA ILE A 62 4.17 -1.94 -3.53
C ILE A 62 2.81 -1.88 -4.23
N VAL A 63 2.01 -2.91 -4.04
CA VAL A 63 0.67 -3.02 -4.61
C VAL A 63 -0.32 -3.13 -3.47
N LEU A 64 -1.42 -2.41 -3.62
CA LEU A 64 -2.52 -2.32 -2.69
C LEU A 64 -3.76 -2.85 -3.40
N ARG A 65 -4.35 -3.90 -2.83
CA ARG A 65 -5.63 -4.46 -3.28
C ARG A 65 -6.67 -4.25 -2.21
N ILE A 66 -7.82 -3.77 -2.63
CA ILE A 66 -8.97 -3.57 -1.75
C ILE A 66 -9.76 -4.87 -1.74
N LEU A 67 -10.02 -5.42 -0.56
CA LEU A 67 -10.84 -6.62 -0.50
C LEU A 67 -12.27 -6.30 -0.96
N GLY A 68 -12.75 -7.06 -1.95
CA GLY A 68 -14.05 -6.84 -2.59
C GLY A 68 -14.00 -6.03 -3.89
N TYR A 69 -12.82 -5.59 -4.34
CA TYR A 69 -12.61 -4.95 -5.63
C TYR A 69 -11.45 -5.64 -6.37
N ASP A 70 -11.55 -5.72 -7.71
CA ASP A 70 -10.54 -6.36 -8.55
C ASP A 70 -9.37 -5.44 -8.94
N ASP A 71 -9.40 -4.18 -8.48
CA ASP A 71 -8.40 -3.20 -8.86
C ASP A 71 -7.15 -3.26 -7.96
N ASP A 72 -6.00 -3.37 -8.62
CA ASP A 72 -4.68 -3.19 -8.02
C ASP A 72 -4.29 -1.71 -8.09
N HIS A 73 -3.81 -1.16 -6.98
CA HIS A 73 -3.29 0.21 -6.92
C HIS A 73 -1.81 0.20 -6.56
N LEU A 74 -1.02 1.08 -7.19
CA LEU A 74 0.37 1.29 -6.79
C LEU A 74 0.43 2.09 -5.49
N GLY A 75 1.19 1.56 -4.54
CA GLY A 75 1.48 2.17 -3.26
C GLY A 75 2.89 2.76 -3.20
N PHE A 76 3.07 3.76 -2.34
CA PHE A 76 4.38 4.22 -1.90
C PHE A 76 4.40 4.42 -0.38
N ILE A 77 5.57 4.24 0.23
CA ILE A 77 5.77 4.41 1.67
C ILE A 77 5.97 5.89 1.95
N GLU A 78 5.13 6.47 2.82
CA GLU A 78 5.25 7.89 3.22
C GLU A 78 5.85 8.02 4.63
N LEU A 79 5.33 7.26 5.59
CA LEU A 79 5.77 7.27 6.98
C LEU A 79 5.82 5.84 7.52
N TYR A 80 6.85 5.50 8.28
CA TYR A 80 6.87 4.24 9.03
C TYR A 80 7.53 4.44 10.39
N ASP A 81 7.01 3.73 11.38
CA ASP A 81 7.55 3.57 12.73
C ASP A 81 7.82 2.07 12.97
N LYS A 82 8.30 1.69 14.15
CA LYS A 82 8.83 0.36 14.43
C LYS A 82 7.83 -0.78 14.14
N ASP A 83 6.53 -0.52 14.33
CA ASP A 83 5.49 -1.54 14.21
C ASP A 83 4.55 -1.31 13.01
N ILE A 84 4.48 -0.08 12.50
CA ILE A 84 3.43 0.36 11.59
C ILE A 84 3.98 1.23 10.45
N VAL A 85 3.44 1.06 9.24
CA VAL A 85 3.69 1.92 8.08
C VAL A 85 2.39 2.50 7.52
N VAL A 86 2.48 3.75 7.06
CA VAL A 86 1.49 4.42 6.21
C VAL A 86 1.91 4.29 4.75
N VAL A 87 1.12 3.53 3.99
CA VAL A 87 1.25 3.44 2.53
C VAL A 87 0.20 4.32 1.87
N VAL A 88 0.60 5.04 0.83
CA VAL A 88 -0.30 5.86 0.05
C VAL A 88 -0.51 5.26 -1.33
N SER A 89 -1.77 5.05 -1.72
CA SER A 89 -2.12 4.76 -3.11
C SER A 89 -2.38 6.06 -3.89
N ARG A 90 -1.85 6.17 -5.11
CA ARG A 90 -2.44 7.08 -6.12
C ARG A 90 -3.53 6.34 -6.88
N GLN A 91 -4.66 6.99 -7.05
CA GLN A 91 -5.62 6.60 -8.08
C GLN A 91 -4.93 6.92 -9.42
N MET A 92 -4.59 5.90 -10.21
CA MET A 92 -4.20 6.15 -11.60
C MET A 92 -5.45 6.67 -12.33
N PRO A 93 -5.30 7.69 -13.20
CA PRO A 93 -6.41 8.24 -13.98
C PRO A 93 -7.02 7.20 -14.93
#